data_AF-A0A2X1QBW2-F1
#
_entry.id   AF-A0A2X1QBW2-F1
#
_cell.length_a   1.000
_cell.length_b   1.000
_cell.length_c   1.000
_cell.angle_alpha   90.00
_cell.angle_beta   90.00
_cell.angle_gamma   90.00
#
_symmetry.space_group_name_H-M   'P 1'
#
loop_
_entity.id
_entity.type
_entity.pdbx_description
1 polymer ?
#
loop_
_entity_poly.entity_id
_entity_poly.type
_entity_poly.pdbx_seq_one_letter_code
_entity_poly.pdbx_strand_id
1 'polypeptide(L)'
;MNRTDELRTARIESLVTPAELALRYPVTPGVATHVTDSRRRIEKILNGEDKRLLVIIGPCSIHDLTAAMEYATRLPVAAPNQYQSRLEIVMRTYFEKPRTVVGCERTNLRSRFKRQLSGKSRSGAGAQITFTGK
;
A
#
# COMPACT_ATOMS: atom_id res chain seq x y z
N MET A 1 -41.28 -6.87 -22.72
CA MET A 1 -40.40 -7.23 -21.59
C MET A 1 -39.85 -5.95 -20.98
N ASN A 2 -40.08 -5.70 -19.69
CA ASN A 2 -39.50 -4.54 -19.00
C ASN A 2 -38.06 -4.86 -18.58
N ARG A 3 -37.14 -3.89 -18.76
CA ARG A 3 -35.74 -4.02 -18.34
C ARG A 3 -35.65 -3.84 -16.83
N THR A 4 -35.36 -4.91 -16.10
CA THR A 4 -35.28 -4.92 -14.62
C THR A 4 -33.85 -4.84 -14.10
N ASP A 5 -32.86 -4.92 -14.98
CA ASP A 5 -31.43 -4.88 -14.64
C ASP A 5 -30.79 -3.53 -15.02
N GLU A 6 -29.68 -3.19 -14.36
CA GLU A 6 -28.84 -2.00 -14.57
C GLU A 6 -29.51 -0.64 -14.27
N LEU A 7 -30.67 -0.63 -13.61
CA LEU A 7 -31.48 0.58 -13.36
C LEU A 7 -30.76 1.67 -12.53
N ARG A 8 -29.69 1.33 -11.81
CA ARG A 8 -28.89 2.24 -10.96
C ARG A 8 -27.38 2.05 -11.10
N THR A 9 -26.93 1.35 -12.14
CA THR A 9 -25.52 0.98 -12.29
C THR A 9 -24.82 2.01 -13.17
N ALA A 10 -23.82 2.71 -12.64
CA ALA A 10 -22.92 3.51 -13.46
C ALA A 10 -22.07 2.59 -14.35
N ARG A 11 -21.59 3.08 -15.50
CA ARG A 11 -20.76 2.29 -16.43
C ARG A 11 -19.64 1.57 -15.69
N ILE A 12 -19.56 0.26 -15.89
CA ILE A 12 -18.47 -0.58 -15.38
C ILE A 12 -17.26 -0.36 -16.29
N GLU A 13 -16.31 0.43 -15.82
CA GLU A 13 -15.01 0.57 -16.48
C GLU A 13 -14.13 -0.65 -16.16
N SER A 14 -13.40 -1.15 -17.17
CA SER A 14 -12.49 -2.28 -16.98
C SER A 14 -11.30 -1.86 -16.10
N LEU A 15 -11.00 -2.67 -15.08
CA LEU A 15 -9.85 -2.47 -14.20
C LEU A 15 -8.67 -3.28 -14.71
N VAL A 16 -7.45 -2.75 -14.52
CA VAL A 16 -6.22 -3.51 -14.73
C VAL A 16 -6.23 -4.78 -13.88
N THR A 17 -5.77 -5.89 -14.46
CA THR A 17 -5.63 -7.14 -13.72
C THR A 17 -4.34 -7.15 -12.86
N PRO A 18 -4.29 -7.93 -11.77
CA PRO A 18 -3.07 -8.10 -11.00
C PRO A 18 -1.88 -8.61 -11.82
N ALA A 19 -2.13 -9.49 -12.80
CA ALA A 19 -1.09 -10.02 -13.70
C ALA A 19 -0.48 -8.91 -14.57
N GLU A 20 -1.32 -8.05 -15.15
CA GLU A 20 -0.84 -6.89 -15.93
C GLU A 20 -0.07 -5.89 -15.06
N LEU A 21 -0.48 -5.69 -13.81
CA LEU A 21 0.27 -4.85 -12.86
C LEU A 21 1.64 -5.43 -12.54
N ALA A 22 1.72 -6.74 -12.28
CA ALA A 22 2.97 -7.43 -12.01
C ALA A 22 3.94 -7.36 -13.20
N LEU A 23 3.41 -7.42 -14.42
CA LEU A 23 4.19 -7.24 -15.66
C LEU A 23 4.69 -5.80 -15.82
N ARG A 24 3.86 -4.79 -15.51
CA ARG A 24 4.25 -3.37 -15.62
C ARG A 24 5.24 -2.93 -14.55
N TYR A 25 5.17 -3.52 -13.35
CA TYR A 25 6.00 -3.16 -12.20
C TYR A 25 6.62 -4.42 -11.57
N PRO A 26 7.61 -5.03 -12.25
CA PRO A 26 8.25 -6.25 -11.77
C PRO A 26 9.01 -5.99 -10.48
N VAL A 27 8.89 -6.93 -9.53
CA VAL A 27 9.66 -6.91 -8.29
C VAL A 27 11.10 -7.26 -8.59
N THR A 28 12.03 -6.42 -8.13
CA THR A 28 13.47 -6.69 -8.28
C THR A 28 13.91 -7.76 -7.27
N PRO A 29 14.97 -8.54 -7.57
CA PRO A 29 15.49 -9.54 -6.63
C PRO A 29 15.81 -8.95 -5.25
N GLY A 30 16.39 -7.74 -5.21
CA GLY A 30 16.69 -7.05 -3.95
C GLY A 30 15.44 -6.72 -3.13
N VAL A 31 14.36 -6.29 -3.76
CA VAL A 31 13.08 -6.04 -3.07
C VAL A 31 12.47 -7.36 -2.57
N ALA A 32 12.51 -8.42 -3.37
CA ALA A 32 12.00 -9.73 -2.98
C ALA A 32 12.73 -10.29 -1.75
N THR A 33 14.07 -10.23 -1.74
CA THR A 33 14.90 -10.62 -0.60
C THR A 33 14.57 -9.77 0.63
N HIS A 34 14.55 -8.44 0.48
CA HIS A 34 14.25 -7.54 1.59
C HIS A 34 12.87 -7.81 2.22
N VAL A 35 11.83 -8.03 1.41
CA VAL A 35 10.48 -8.37 1.90
C VAL A 35 10.47 -9.71 2.62
N THR A 36 11.13 -10.72 2.05
CA THR A 36 11.20 -12.07 2.63
C THR A 36 11.92 -12.06 3.98
N ASP A 37 13.08 -11.41 4.06
CA ASP A 37 13.85 -11.31 5.29
C ASP A 37 13.12 -10.50 6.36
N SER A 38 12.45 -9.41 5.96
CA SER A 38 11.65 -8.60 6.89
C SER A 38 10.49 -9.39 7.48
N ARG A 39 9.78 -10.18 6.66
CA ARG A 39 8.72 -11.09 7.15
C ARG A 39 9.25 -12.10 8.15
N ARG A 40 10.40 -12.73 7.85
CA ARG A 40 11.04 -13.68 8.76
C ARG A 40 11.46 -13.03 10.09
N ARG A 41 12.00 -11.81 10.06
CA ARG A 41 12.34 -11.07 11.29
C ARG A 41 11.10 -10.74 12.11
N ILE A 42 10.03 -10.28 11.46
CA ILE A 42 8.76 -9.99 12.12
C ILE A 42 8.17 -11.25 12.75
N GLU A 43 8.16 -12.37 12.04
CA GLU A 43 7.68 -13.66 12.55
C GLU A 43 8.42 -14.08 13.82
N LYS A 44 9.76 -13.98 13.84
CA LYS A 44 10.56 -14.26 15.05
C LYS A 44 10.20 -13.36 16.23
N ILE A 45 9.91 -12.08 15.98
CA ILE A 45 9.47 -11.15 17.03
C ILE A 45 8.10 -11.56 17.57
N LEU A 46 7.15 -11.89 16.68
CA LEU A 46 5.81 -12.32 17.07
C LEU A 46 5.81 -13.65 17.83
N ASN A 47 6.73 -14.56 17.51
CA ASN A 47 6.93 -15.82 18.21
C ASN A 47 7.77 -15.68 19.49
N GLY A 48 8.32 -14.48 19.76
CA GLY A 48 9.14 -14.20 20.94
C GLY A 48 10.57 -14.77 20.88
N GLU A 49 11.00 -15.29 19.74
CA GLU A 49 12.38 -15.74 19.47
C GLU A 49 13.35 -14.57 19.32
N ASP A 50 12.84 -13.43 18.85
CA ASP A 50 13.55 -12.15 18.80
C ASP A 50 12.89 -11.20 19.81
N LYS A 51 13.68 -10.63 20.73
CA LYS A 51 13.21 -9.74 21.80
C LYS A 51 13.09 -8.28 21.39
N ARG A 52 13.39 -7.95 20.13
CA ARG A 52 13.21 -6.60 19.61
C ARG A 52 11.74 -6.21 19.56
N LEU A 53 11.45 -4.94 19.78
CA LEU A 53 10.11 -4.39 19.65
C LEU A 53 9.81 -4.09 18.18
N LEU A 54 8.73 -4.66 17.64
CA LEU A 54 8.20 -4.29 16.34
C LEU A 54 7.52 -2.92 16.40
N VAL A 55 7.97 -1.98 15.58
CA VAL A 55 7.43 -0.61 15.51
C VAL A 55 6.94 -0.32 14.10
N ILE A 56 5.62 -0.15 13.96
CA ILE A 56 5.00 0.26 12.70
C ILE A 56 4.74 1.76 12.74
N ILE A 57 5.52 2.55 12.00
CA ILE A 57 5.49 4.02 12.06
C ILE A 57 5.46 4.65 10.67
N GLY A 58 4.71 5.74 10.52
CA GLY A 58 4.63 6.45 9.26
C GLY A 58 3.39 7.33 9.14
N PRO A 59 3.21 7.99 7.99
CA PRO A 59 2.05 8.83 7.75
C PRO A 59 0.74 8.05 7.90
N CYS A 60 -0.30 8.74 8.38
CA CYS A 60 -1.59 8.10 8.65
C CYS A 60 -2.26 7.52 7.39
N SER A 61 -2.02 8.16 6.24
CA SER A 61 -2.36 7.70 4.89
C SER A 61 -1.49 8.45 3.88
N ILE A 62 -1.00 7.75 2.86
CA ILE A 62 -0.17 8.31 1.80
C ILE A 62 -1.05 9.02 0.78
N HIS A 63 -0.86 10.33 0.64
CA HIS A 63 -1.57 11.17 -0.33
C HIS A 63 -0.61 11.92 -1.26
N ASP A 64 0.66 12.08 -0.86
CA ASP A 64 1.75 12.65 -1.63
C ASP A 64 2.90 11.63 -1.71
N LEU A 65 3.34 11.29 -2.93
CA LEU A 65 4.46 10.37 -3.13
C LEU A 65 5.78 11.00 -2.72
N THR A 66 5.98 12.30 -2.98
CA THR A 66 7.25 12.97 -2.71
C THR A 66 7.52 12.98 -1.20
N ALA A 67 6.55 13.43 -0.41
CA ALA A 67 6.64 13.39 1.04
C ALA A 67 6.79 11.96 1.59
N ALA A 68 6.14 10.96 0.97
CA ALA A 68 6.30 9.56 1.38
C ALA A 68 7.71 9.04 1.11
N MET A 69 8.30 9.38 -0.03
CA MET A 69 9.68 8.99 -0.37
C MET A 69 10.69 9.70 0.52
N GLU A 70 10.51 10.99 0.81
CA GLU A 70 11.35 11.72 1.76
C GLU A 70 11.29 11.09 3.15
N TYR A 71 10.08 10.72 3.61
CA TYR A 71 9.94 10.02 4.88
C TYR A 71 10.68 8.67 4.87
N ALA A 72 10.56 7.90 3.78
CA ALA A 72 11.20 6.59 3.65
C ALA A 72 12.73 6.69 3.67
N THR A 73 13.32 7.75 3.10
CA THR A 73 14.78 7.95 3.11
C THR A 73 15.29 8.49 4.44
N ARG A 74 14.49 9.29 5.15
CA ARG A 74 14.87 9.85 6.46
C ARG A 74 14.73 8.84 7.60
N LEU A 75 13.80 7.89 7.52
CA LEU A 75 13.50 6.95 8.59
C LEU A 75 14.73 6.11 9.02
N PRO A 76 15.53 5.53 8.12
CA PRO A 76 16.74 4.79 8.52
C PRO A 76 17.80 5.68 9.17
N VAL A 77 17.90 6.96 8.76
CA VAL A 77 18.85 7.93 9.32
C VAL A 77 18.44 8.35 10.73
N ALA A 78 17.14 8.54 10.94
CA ALA A 78 16.57 8.95 12.23
C ALA A 78 16.56 7.82 13.28
N ALA A 79 16.73 6.56 12.85
CA ALA A 79 16.83 5.40 13.71
C ALA A 79 18.30 4.92 13.78
N PRO A 80 19.17 5.56 14.58
CA PRO A 80 20.57 5.20 14.65
C PRO A 80 20.78 3.73 15.02
N ASN A 81 21.94 3.19 14.62
CA ASN A 81 22.32 1.78 14.81
C ASN A 81 22.09 1.25 16.23
N GLN A 82 22.20 2.12 17.24
CA GLN A 82 21.92 1.78 18.65
C GLN A 82 20.50 1.23 18.90
N TYR A 83 19.52 1.60 18.06
CA TYR A 83 18.15 1.10 18.18
C TYR A 83 17.91 -0.17 17.38
N GLN A 84 18.77 -0.54 16.42
CA GLN A 84 18.57 -1.73 15.60
C GLN A 84 18.66 -3.03 16.40
N SER A 85 19.41 -3.02 17.51
CA SER A 85 19.48 -4.16 18.46
C SER A 85 18.23 -4.30 19.33
N ARG A 86 17.36 -3.27 19.38
CA ARG A 86 16.18 -3.22 20.25
C ARG A 86 14.87 -3.09 19.49
N LEU A 87 14.88 -2.57 18.27
CA LEU A 87 13.70 -2.24 17.48
C LEU A 87 13.79 -2.87 16.08
N GLU A 88 12.67 -3.38 15.60
CA GLU A 88 12.43 -3.65 14.17
C GLU A 88 11.42 -2.61 13.67
N ILE A 89 11.89 -1.65 12.87
CA ILE A 89 11.06 -0.55 12.40
C ILE A 89 10.53 -0.86 11.00
N VAL A 90 9.22 -0.75 10.81
CA VAL A 90 8.53 -0.95 9.53
C VAL A 90 7.75 0.32 9.19
N MET A 91 8.00 0.87 7.99
CA MET A 91 7.26 2.04 7.52
C MET A 91 5.79 1.69 7.24
N ARG A 92 4.88 2.48 7.79
CA ARG A 92 3.43 2.39 7.50
C ARG A 92 3.10 2.97 6.12
N THR A 93 2.46 2.19 5.25
CA THR A 93 2.11 2.57 3.87
C THR A 93 0.63 2.35 3.54
N TYR A 94 -0.27 3.04 4.23
CA TYR A 94 -1.72 2.92 3.98
C TYR A 94 -2.22 3.91 2.91
N PHE A 95 -3.01 3.41 1.95
CA PHE A 95 -3.54 4.22 0.85
C PHE A 95 -4.91 4.83 1.15
N GLU A 96 -5.78 4.11 1.85
CA GLU A 96 -7.14 4.58 2.15
C GLU A 96 -7.49 4.30 3.62
N LYS A 97 -8.41 5.12 4.16
CA LYS A 97 -9.02 4.89 5.47
C LYS A 97 -10.50 4.58 5.25
N PRO A 98 -11.04 3.47 5.79
CA PRO A 98 -12.46 3.20 5.68
C PRO A 98 -13.24 4.32 6.40
N ARG A 99 -14.19 4.95 5.70
CA ARG A 99 -15.06 6.01 6.23
C ARG A 99 -16.52 5.61 6.04
N THR A 100 -17.34 5.84 7.07
CA THR A 100 -18.80 5.61 7.09
C THR A 100 -19.60 6.88 6.80
N VAL A 101 -18.94 8.04 6.78
CA VAL A 101 -19.52 9.37 6.51
C VAL A 101 -18.96 9.88 5.19
N VAL A 102 -19.80 10.54 4.40
CA VAL A 102 -19.41 11.16 3.12
C VAL A 102 -18.44 12.32 3.43
N GLY A 103 -17.15 12.03 3.42
CA GLY A 103 -16.11 12.97 3.84
C GLY A 103 -14.82 12.76 3.05
N CYS A 104 -14.33 13.86 2.47
CA CYS A 104 -13.03 14.06 1.84
C CYS A 104 -12.30 12.78 1.35
N GLU A 105 -12.67 12.26 0.17
CA GLU A 105 -11.87 11.28 -0.60
C GLU A 105 -10.55 11.89 -1.16
N ARG A 106 -9.92 12.86 -0.48
CA ARG A 106 -8.71 13.52 -0.99
C ARG A 106 -7.47 12.63 -0.84
N THR A 107 -7.41 11.56 -1.61
CA THR A 107 -6.16 10.93 -2.00
C THR A 107 -5.80 11.41 -3.40
N ASN A 108 -4.89 12.38 -3.50
CA ASN A 108 -4.25 12.73 -4.77
C ASN A 108 -3.54 11.51 -5.40
N LEU A 109 -3.11 10.53 -4.59
CA LEU A 109 -2.62 9.22 -5.05
C LEU A 109 -3.67 8.42 -5.83
N ARG A 110 -4.92 8.40 -5.36
CA ARG A 110 -6.03 7.69 -6.03
C ARG A 110 -6.21 8.21 -7.45
N SER A 111 -6.07 9.52 -7.63
CA SER A 111 -6.16 10.17 -8.94
C SER A 111 -4.95 9.92 -9.87
N ARG A 112 -3.76 9.63 -9.33
CA ARG A 112 -2.58 9.27 -10.12
C ARG A 112 -2.55 7.78 -10.46
N PHE A 113 -2.86 6.92 -9.49
CA PHE A 113 -3.03 5.48 -9.70
C PHE A 113 -4.13 5.22 -10.74
N LYS A 114 -5.29 5.91 -10.64
CA LYS A 114 -6.32 5.85 -11.68
C LYS A 114 -5.86 6.37 -13.04
N ARG A 115 -5.07 7.44 -13.12
CA ARG A 115 -4.55 7.94 -14.42
C ARG A 115 -3.58 7.00 -15.11
N GLN A 116 -2.80 6.23 -14.34
CA GLN A 116 -1.88 5.23 -14.88
C GLN A 116 -2.59 3.94 -15.29
N LEU A 117 -3.82 3.71 -14.78
CA LEU A 117 -4.62 2.52 -15.01
C LEU A 117 -5.83 2.75 -15.94
N SER A 118 -6.28 3.99 -16.13
CA SER A 118 -7.35 4.37 -17.05
C SER A 118 -6.81 5.29 -18.14
N GLY A 119 -6.79 4.79 -19.38
CA GLY A 119 -6.78 5.65 -20.55
C GLY A 119 -8.12 6.39 -20.62
N LYS A 120 -8.19 7.58 -20.00
CA LYS A 120 -9.36 8.48 -19.85
C LYS A 120 -10.45 8.01 -18.87
N SER A 121 -11.05 9.04 -18.24
CA SER A 121 -12.26 9.06 -17.40
C SER A 121 -12.07 8.83 -15.89
N ARG A 122 -12.71 9.70 -15.09
CA ARG A 122 -12.65 9.74 -13.63
C ARG A 122 -13.74 8.82 -13.07
N SER A 123 -13.37 7.68 -12.46
CA SER A 123 -14.32 6.87 -11.68
C SER A 123 -13.69 6.31 -10.41
N GLY A 124 -14.52 6.11 -9.38
CA GLY A 124 -14.26 6.07 -7.94
C GLY A 124 -13.73 4.79 -7.30
N ALA A 125 -12.95 3.91 -7.94
CA ALA A 125 -12.49 2.67 -7.31
C ALA A 125 -11.03 2.71 -6.83
N GLY A 126 -10.80 2.53 -5.53
CA GLY A 126 -9.49 2.26 -4.94
C GLY A 126 -9.26 0.75 -4.96
N ALA A 127 -8.30 0.27 -5.77
CA ALA A 127 -7.92 -1.13 -5.77
C ALA A 127 -6.89 -1.36 -4.64
N GLN A 128 -7.29 -2.11 -3.61
CA GLN A 128 -6.39 -2.60 -2.57
C GLN A 128 -5.73 -3.89 -3.06
N ILE A 129 -4.44 -3.84 -3.36
CA ILE A 129 -3.66 -5.03 -3.72
C ILE A 129 -3.22 -5.70 -2.41
N THR A 130 -3.96 -6.73 -2.02
CA THR A 130 -3.58 -7.61 -0.90
C THR A 130 -2.73 -8.74 -1.47
N PHE A 131 -1.42 -8.73 -1.22
CA PHE A 131 -0.58 -9.89 -1.47
C PHE A 131 -0.83 -10.91 -0.37
N THR A 132 -1.76 -11.85 -0.61
CA THR A 132 -1.86 -13.07 0.19
C THR A 132 -0.70 -13.98 -0.19
N GLY A 133 0.30 -14.09 0.67
CA GLY A 133 1.26 -15.18 0.59
C GLY A 133 0.55 -16.48 0.93
N LYS A 134 0.66 -17.47 0.04
CA LYS A 134 0.61 -18.88 0.43
C LYS A 134 2.00 -19.27 0.92
#